data_AF-A0A6B2T062-F1
#
_entry.id   AF-A0A6B2T062-F1
#
_cell.length_a   1.000
_cell.length_b   1.000
_cell.length_c   1.000
_cell.angle_alpha   90.00
_cell.angle_beta   90.00
_cell.angle_gamma   90.00
#
_symmetry.space_group_name_H-M   'P 1'
#
loop_
_entity.id
_entity.type
_entity.pdbx_description
1 polymer ?
#
loop_
_entity_poly.entity_id
_entity_poly.type
_entity_poly.pdbx_seq_one_letter_code
_entity_poly.pdbx_strand_id
1 'polypeptide(L)'
;MTQARPARGAPVPVSLGIDFGATGIRALYAPPDGPGRRLDAEWGDGPWLLCEQAETGELPVTFPSLKSRVGSGRPVHLGGKPVDADRVVVRLLRSVRERVEAATRGRVAQTVISVPARFGSAQRAALRDAAREA
;
A
#
# COMPACT_ATOMS: atom_id res chain seq x y z
N MET A 1 -24.47 -14.45 -14.04
CA MET A 1 -24.49 -13.10 -13.45
C MET A 1 -24.05 -12.13 -14.53
N THR A 2 -24.98 -11.35 -15.08
CA THR A 2 -24.72 -10.43 -16.20
C THR A 2 -24.17 -9.12 -15.63
N GLN A 3 -22.90 -8.79 -15.90
CA GLN A 3 -22.38 -7.47 -15.52
C GLN A 3 -23.11 -6.39 -16.31
N ALA A 4 -23.66 -5.41 -15.59
CA ALA A 4 -24.28 -4.24 -16.17
C ALA A 4 -23.24 -3.46 -16.98
N ARG A 5 -23.58 -3.16 -18.23
CA ARG A 5 -22.74 -2.38 -19.14
C ARG A 5 -22.55 -0.97 -18.55
N PRO A 6 -21.31 -0.47 -18.42
CA PRO A 6 -21.07 0.82 -17.78
C PRO A 6 -21.80 1.95 -18.52
N ALA A 7 -22.35 2.89 -17.76
CA ALA A 7 -22.98 4.10 -18.28
C ALA A 7 -21.99 4.86 -19.18
N ARG A 8 -22.46 5.37 -20.33
CA ARG A 8 -21.61 6.14 -21.25
C ARG A 8 -20.98 7.32 -20.50
N GLY A 9 -19.65 7.34 -20.43
CA GLY A 9 -18.87 8.39 -19.76
C GLY A 9 -18.33 8.03 -18.38
N ALA A 10 -18.67 6.89 -17.80
CA ALA A 10 -18.06 6.43 -16.55
C ALA A 10 -16.59 6.00 -16.76
N PRO A 11 -15.66 6.38 -15.87
CA PRO A 11 -14.26 5.94 -15.98
C PRO A 11 -14.18 4.42 -15.90
N VAL A 12 -13.30 3.84 -16.72
CA VAL A 12 -13.11 2.38 -16.80
C VAL A 12 -12.66 1.87 -15.43
N PRO A 13 -13.32 0.83 -14.86
CA PRO A 13 -12.91 0.27 -13.59
C PRO A 13 -11.58 -0.48 -13.74
N VAL A 14 -10.65 -0.24 -12.81
CA VAL A 14 -9.32 -0.84 -12.80
C VAL A 14 -9.14 -1.68 -11.54
N SER A 15 -8.63 -2.90 -11.71
CA SER A 15 -8.20 -3.76 -10.61
C SER A 15 -6.75 -3.47 -10.28
N LEU A 16 -6.44 -3.31 -8.99
CA LEU A 16 -5.10 -3.01 -8.47
C LEU A 16 -4.61 -4.13 -7.55
N GLY A 17 -3.43 -4.66 -7.81
CA GLY A 17 -2.69 -5.56 -6.92
C GLY A 17 -1.46 -4.85 -6.35
N ILE A 18 -1.26 -4.91 -5.03
CA ILE A 18 -0.11 -4.30 -4.35
C ILE A 18 0.64 -5.37 -3.56
N ASP A 19 1.93 -5.52 -3.86
CA ASP A 19 2.88 -6.18 -2.98
C ASP A 19 3.51 -5.14 -2.06
N PHE A 20 2.98 -5.06 -0.84
CA PHE A 20 3.47 -4.14 0.18
C PHE A 20 4.62 -4.82 0.94
N GLY A 21 5.84 -4.81 0.40
CA GLY A 21 7.02 -5.32 1.09
C GLY A 21 7.54 -4.37 2.17
N ALA A 22 8.41 -4.87 3.05
CA ALA A 22 9.08 -4.02 4.04
C ALA A 22 10.16 -3.12 3.42
N THR A 23 10.81 -3.61 2.36
CA THR A 23 11.95 -2.95 1.69
C THR A 23 11.67 -2.63 0.22
N GLY A 24 10.46 -2.90 -0.26
CA GLY A 24 10.06 -2.60 -1.63
C GLY A 24 8.55 -2.63 -1.77
N ILE A 25 8.05 -1.83 -2.71
CA ILE A 25 6.64 -1.82 -3.08
C ILE A 25 6.54 -2.15 -4.56
N ARG A 26 5.60 -3.03 -4.91
CA ARG A 26 5.30 -3.34 -6.31
C ARG A 26 3.80 -3.23 -6.49
N ALA A 27 3.37 -2.64 -7.60
CA ALA A 27 1.96 -2.57 -7.94
C ALA A 27 1.76 -3.07 -9.37
N LEU A 28 0.69 -3.83 -9.56
CA LEU A 28 0.19 -4.25 -10.86
C LEU A 28 -1.25 -3.79 -11.00
N TYR A 29 -1.65 -3.39 -12.20
CA TYR A 29 -3.02 -2.98 -12.46
C TYR A 29 -3.52 -3.53 -13.79
N ALA A 30 -4.83 -3.76 -13.90
CA ALA A 30 -5.45 -4.25 -15.12
C ALA A 30 -6.85 -3.64 -15.31
N PRO A 31 -7.22 -3.19 -16.53
CA PRO A 31 -8.62 -3.00 -16.88
C PRO A 31 -9.32 -4.36 -17.01
N PRO A 32 -10.67 -4.43 -17.08
CA PRO A 32 -11.43 -5.67 -16.90
C PRO A 32 -11.05 -6.81 -17.87
N ASP A 33 -10.70 -6.45 -19.11
CA ASP A 33 -10.38 -7.40 -20.19
C ASP A 33 -8.99 -7.17 -20.79
N GLY A 34 -8.12 -6.45 -20.08
CA GLY A 34 -6.77 -6.13 -20.57
C GLY A 34 -5.66 -6.84 -19.78
N PRO A 35 -4.45 -6.91 -20.35
CA PRO A 35 -3.32 -7.50 -19.66
C PRO A 35 -2.94 -6.65 -18.43
N GLY A 36 -2.47 -7.34 -17.39
CA GLY A 36 -1.86 -6.69 -16.23
C GLY A 36 -0.62 -5.92 -16.64
N ARG A 37 -0.48 -4.71 -16.10
CA ARG A 37 0.68 -3.84 -16.29
C ARG A 37 1.32 -3.58 -14.94
N ARG A 38 2.65 -3.53 -14.91
CA ARG A 38 3.37 -3.07 -13.74
C ARG A 38 3.25 -1.54 -13.67
N LEU A 39 3.05 -1.01 -12.46
CA LEU A 39 3.26 0.40 -12.22
C LEU A 39 4.76 0.64 -12.06
N ASP A 40 5.36 1.30 -13.05
CA ASP A 40 6.73 1.78 -12.96
C ASP A 40 6.72 3.10 -12.18
N ALA A 41 7.14 3.03 -10.93
CA ALA A 41 7.20 4.17 -10.03
C ALA A 41 8.52 4.18 -9.28
N GLU A 42 9.13 5.36 -9.19
CA GLU A 42 10.15 5.63 -8.20
C GLU A 42 9.48 5.92 -6.87
N TRP A 43 9.68 5.03 -5.90
CA TRP A 43 9.11 5.15 -4.55
C TRP A 43 9.91 6.09 -3.64
N GLY A 44 10.76 6.96 -4.22
CA GLY A 44 11.63 7.89 -3.50
C GLY A 44 10.93 9.17 -3.05
N ASP A 45 9.68 9.38 -3.45
CA ASP A 45 8.88 10.57 -3.16
C ASP A 45 8.30 10.60 -1.74
N GLY A 46 8.42 9.51 -0.98
CA GLY A 46 7.93 9.46 0.38
C GLY A 46 8.55 8.38 1.24
N PRO A 47 8.20 8.35 2.54
CA PRO A 47 8.82 7.50 3.55
C PRO A 47 8.36 6.02 3.50
N TRP A 48 8.00 5.53 2.32
CA TRP A 48 7.27 4.27 2.15
C TRP A 48 8.09 3.03 2.53
N LEU A 49 9.40 3.11 2.35
CA LEU A 49 10.36 2.01 2.58
C LEU A 49 11.17 2.24 3.86
N LEU A 50 10.60 2.96 4.83
CA LEU A 50 11.28 3.27 6.08
C LEU A 50 11.63 1.98 6.84
N CYS A 51 12.93 1.82 7.10
CA CYS A 51 13.48 0.93 8.11
C CYS A 51 14.21 1.80 9.15
N GLU A 52 13.78 1.74 10.40
CA GLU A 52 14.45 2.41 11.51
C GLU A 52 15.81 1.74 11.77
N GLN A 53 16.74 2.53 12.29
CA GLN A 53 18.01 1.99 12.77
C GLN A 53 17.72 0.94 13.86
N ALA A 54 18.49 -0.14 13.86
CA ALA A 54 18.41 -1.10 14.96
C ALA A 54 18.82 -0.40 16.26
N GLU A 55 18.07 -0.65 17.32
CA GLU A 55 18.53 -0.33 18.67
C GLU A 55 19.79 -1.18 18.92
N THR A 56 20.92 -0.52 19.21
CA THR A 56 22.17 -1.19 19.57
C THR A 56 21.98 -1.95 20.88
N GLY A 57 22.27 -3.26 20.89
CA GLY A 57 22.08 -4.13 22.07
C GLY A 57 22.50 -5.58 21.80
N GLU A 58 22.23 -6.46 22.76
CA GLU A 58 22.47 -7.90 22.61
C GLU A 58 21.53 -8.52 21.55
N LEU A 59 22.04 -9.48 20.79
CA LEU A 59 21.27 -10.15 19.76
C LEU A 59 20.10 -10.95 20.35
N PRO A 60 18.95 -11.02 19.65
CA PRO A 60 18.72 -10.54 18.29
C PRO A 60 18.25 -9.08 18.22
N VAL A 61 18.90 -8.29 17.36
CA VAL A 61 18.43 -6.92 17.05
C VAL A 61 17.22 -6.96 16.12
N THR A 62 16.23 -6.12 16.41
CA THR A 62 15.06 -5.93 15.54
C THR A 62 15.26 -4.67 14.70
N PHE A 63 14.90 -4.75 13.42
CA PHE A 63 14.88 -3.61 12.50
C PHE A 63 13.42 -3.25 12.20
N PRO A 64 12.81 -2.30 12.93
CA PRO A 64 11.43 -1.91 12.69
C PRO A 64 11.30 -1.30 11.30
N SER A 65 10.49 -1.91 10.46
CA SER A 65 10.03 -1.29 9.20
C SER A 65 8.65 -0.67 9.39
N LEU A 66 8.28 0.25 8.51
CA LEU A 66 6.91 0.75 8.41
C LEU A 66 5.88 -0.40 8.41
N LYS A 67 6.13 -1.43 7.59
CA LYS A 67 5.26 -2.61 7.50
C LYS A 67 5.11 -3.35 8.84
N SER A 68 6.18 -3.43 9.64
CA SER A 68 6.16 -4.10 10.94
C SER A 68 5.34 -3.34 12.00
N ARG A 69 5.14 -2.04 11.80
CA ARG A 69 4.45 -1.14 12.73
C ARG A 69 2.95 -0.98 12.45
N VAL A 70 2.49 -1.41 11.28
CA VAL A 70 1.07 -1.34 10.89
C VAL A 70 0.17 -2.02 11.92
N GLY A 71 -0.86 -1.30 12.38
CA GLY A 71 -1.85 -1.79 13.33
C GLY A 71 -1.30 -2.09 14.72
N SER A 72 -0.07 -1.65 15.03
CA SER A 72 0.55 -1.85 16.36
C SER A 72 0.30 -0.71 17.33
N GLY A 73 -0.18 0.45 16.86
CA GLY A 73 -0.26 1.70 17.63
C GLY A 73 1.10 2.32 17.96
N ARG A 74 2.22 1.67 17.60
CA ARG A 74 3.57 2.20 17.80
C ARG A 74 3.95 3.11 16.63
N PRO A 75 4.50 4.31 16.89
CA PRO A 75 4.93 5.20 15.83
C PRO A 75 6.16 4.67 15.09
N VAL A 76 6.42 5.27 13.93
CA VAL A 76 7.70 5.21 13.23
C VAL A 76 8.41 6.57 13.33
N HIS A 77 9.74 6.57 13.26
CA HIS A 77 10.51 7.82 13.31
C HIS A 77 10.93 8.30 11.93
N LEU A 78 10.52 9.52 11.56
CA LEU A 78 10.89 10.19 10.31
C LEU A 78 11.62 11.48 10.63
N GLY A 79 12.90 11.56 10.26
CA GLY A 79 13.75 12.72 10.59
C GLY A 79 13.79 13.02 12.11
N GLY A 80 13.80 11.97 12.94
CA GLY A 80 13.80 12.09 14.40
C GLY A 80 12.44 12.41 15.03
N LYS A 81 11.36 12.58 14.25
CA LYS A 81 10.02 12.87 14.77
C LYS A 81 9.15 11.61 14.75
N PRO A 82 8.39 11.31 15.82
CA PRO A 82 7.44 10.22 15.81
C PRO A 82 6.26 10.55 14.87
N VAL A 83 5.91 9.60 14.02
CA VAL A 83 4.80 9.68 13.07
C VAL A 83 3.98 8.42 13.17
N ASP A 84 2.66 8.56 13.07
CA ASP A 84 1.76 7.42 13.01
C ASP A 84 2.03 6.58 11.75
N ALA A 85 2.39 5.31 11.97
CA ALA A 85 2.67 4.35 10.91
C ALA A 85 1.45 4.12 10.01
N ASP A 86 0.25 4.01 10.58
CA ASP A 86 -0.96 3.73 9.82
C ASP A 86 -1.29 4.93 8.89
N ARG A 87 -1.06 6.16 9.37
CA ARG A 87 -1.17 7.37 8.54
C ARG A 87 -0.18 7.41 7.39
N VAL A 88 1.05 6.91 7.59
CA VAL A 88 2.03 6.78 6.50
C VAL A 88 1.53 5.76 5.46
N VAL A 89 0.96 4.64 5.89
CA VAL A 89 0.41 3.62 4.98
C VAL A 89 -0.79 4.14 4.19
N VAL A 90 -1.70 4.92 4.78
CA VAL A 90 -2.80 5.58 4.04
C VAL A 90 -2.26 6.44 2.91
N ARG A 91 -1.24 7.26 3.20
CA ARG A 91 -0.61 8.12 2.18
C ARG A 91 0.07 7.31 1.07
N LEU A 92 0.76 6.22 1.43
CA LEU A 92 1.32 5.30 0.45
C LEU A 92 0.23 4.75 -0.49
N LEU A 93 -0.83 4.15 0.08
CA LEU A 93 -1.87 3.51 -0.71
C LEU A 93 -2.62 4.50 -1.61
N ARG A 94 -2.86 5.72 -1.10
CA ARG A 94 -3.45 6.81 -1.91
C ARG A 94 -2.53 7.17 -3.08
N SER A 95 -1.24 7.33 -2.81
CA SER A 95 -0.24 7.68 -3.81
C SER A 95 -0.09 6.59 -4.89
N VAL A 96 -0.22 5.30 -4.53
CA VAL A 96 -0.28 4.20 -5.50
C VAL A 96 -1.55 4.29 -6.35
N ARG A 97 -2.72 4.50 -5.73
CA ARG A 97 -3.99 4.62 -6.45
C ARG A 97 -3.96 5.76 -7.46
N GLU A 98 -3.59 6.96 -7.02
CA GLU A 98 -3.56 8.16 -7.85
C GLU A 98 -2.66 7.98 -9.08
N ARG A 99 -1.50 7.32 -8.93
CA ARG A 99 -0.63 6.98 -10.06
C ARG A 99 -1.26 6.02 -11.04
N VAL A 100 -1.96 4.99 -10.56
CA VAL A 100 -2.65 4.03 -11.43
C VAL A 100 -3.81 4.69 -12.16
N GLU A 101 -4.59 5.54 -11.49
CA GLU A 101 -5.69 6.29 -12.10
C GLU A 101 -5.16 7.26 -13.16
N ALA A 102 -4.05 7.97 -12.87
CA ALA A 102 -3.38 8.82 -13.85
C ALA A 102 -2.87 8.03 -15.08
N ALA A 103 -2.28 6.85 -14.86
CA ALA A 103 -1.73 6.01 -15.93
C ALA A 103 -2.81 5.37 -16.82
N THR A 104 -4.02 5.17 -16.30
CA THR A 104 -5.10 4.48 -17.02
C THR A 104 -6.20 5.40 -17.52
N ARG A 105 -6.31 6.62 -16.98
CA ARG A 105 -7.52 7.47 -17.08
C ARG A 105 -8.79 6.76 -16.62
N GLY A 106 -8.64 5.70 -15.83
CA GLY A 106 -9.71 4.93 -15.21
C GLY A 106 -9.81 5.23 -13.73
N ARG A 107 -10.64 4.46 -13.03
CA ARG A 107 -10.80 4.54 -11.57
C ARG A 107 -10.48 3.19 -10.95
N VAL A 108 -9.69 3.17 -9.88
CA VAL A 108 -9.44 1.92 -9.16
C VAL A 108 -10.72 1.50 -8.44
N ALA A 109 -11.28 0.36 -8.85
CA ALA A 109 -12.53 -0.17 -8.31
C ALA A 109 -12.30 -1.20 -7.21
N GLN A 110 -11.19 -1.93 -7.29
CA GLN A 110 -10.83 -2.97 -6.32
C GLN A 110 -9.32 -3.02 -6.14
N THR A 111 -8.90 -3.20 -4.88
CA THR A 111 -7.49 -3.37 -4.51
C THR A 111 -7.29 -4.68 -3.78
N VAL A 112 -6.28 -5.45 -4.17
CA VAL A 112 -5.79 -6.65 -3.48
C VAL A 112 -4.39 -6.34 -2.95
N ILE A 113 -4.16 -6.51 -1.65
CA ILE A 113 -2.87 -6.22 -1.02
C ILE A 113 -2.31 -7.51 -0.43
N SER A 114 -1.08 -7.87 -0.80
CA SER A 114 -0.37 -9.00 -0.21
C SER A 114 0.03 -8.68 1.25
N VAL A 115 -0.07 -9.69 2.13
CA VAL A 115 0.38 -9.58 3.52
C VAL A 115 1.11 -10.85 3.95
N PRO A 116 2.09 -10.75 4.88
CA PRO A 116 2.74 -11.91 5.47
C PRO A 116 1.72 -12.86 6.08
N ALA A 117 1.95 -14.17 5.98
CA ALA A 117 1.09 -15.18 6.60
C ALA A 117 0.92 -14.94 8.11
N ARG A 118 2.00 -14.51 8.79
CA ARG A 118 2.02 -14.20 10.23
C ARG A 118 1.23 -12.96 10.66
N PHE A 119 0.71 -12.14 9.74
CA PHE A 119 -0.06 -10.96 10.13
C PHE A 119 -1.30 -11.38 10.92
N GLY A 120 -1.43 -10.84 12.13
CA GLY A 120 -2.61 -11.04 12.97
C GLY A 120 -3.81 -10.21 12.50
N SER A 121 -4.96 -10.44 13.13
CA SER A 121 -6.23 -9.78 12.77
C SER A 121 -6.14 -8.25 12.84
N ALA A 122 -5.47 -7.69 13.87
CA ALA A 122 -5.30 -6.24 14.02
C ALA A 122 -4.53 -5.61 12.85
N GLN A 123 -3.43 -6.22 12.43
CA GLN A 123 -2.61 -5.71 11.32
C GLN A 123 -3.34 -5.81 9.98
N ARG A 124 -4.11 -6.90 9.77
CA ARG A 124 -4.93 -7.07 8.57
C ARG A 124 -6.09 -6.06 8.53
N ALA A 125 -6.72 -5.81 9.67
CA ALA A 125 -7.77 -4.80 9.79
C ALA A 125 -7.21 -3.40 9.52
N ALA A 126 -6.11 -3.02 10.17
CA ALA A 126 -5.47 -1.73 9.95
C ALA A 126 -5.09 -1.49 8.48
N LEU A 127 -4.54 -2.50 7.79
CA LEU A 127 -4.21 -2.36 6.37
C LEU A 127 -5.45 -2.23 5.48
N ARG A 128 -6.51 -2.99 5.78
CA ARG A 128 -7.80 -2.88 5.08
C ARG A 128 -8.42 -1.50 5.29
N ASP A 129 -8.37 -0.99 6.51
CA ASP A 129 -8.96 0.29 6.87
C ASP A 129 -8.15 1.44 6.25
N ALA A 130 -6.81 1.33 6.22
CA ALA A 130 -5.95 2.24 5.47
C ALA A 130 -6.25 2.23 3.97
N ALA A 131 -6.54 1.07 3.37
CA ALA A 131 -6.94 0.96 1.97
C ALA A 131 -8.34 1.52 1.68
N ARG A 132 -9.24 1.54 2.68
CA ARG A 132 -10.57 2.17 2.57
C ARG A 132 -10.50 3.69 2.68
N GLU A 133 -9.58 4.20 3.49
CA GLU A 133 -9.39 5.65 3.67
C GLU A 133 -8.56 6.29 2.54
N ALA A 134 -7.58 5.55 2.03
CA ALA A 134 -6.75 5.95 0.90
C ALA A 134 -7.64 6.38 -0.26
#